data_AF-A0A962BZY5-F1
#
_entry.id   AF-A0A962BZY5-F1
#
_cell.length_a   1.000
_cell.length_b   1.000
_cell.length_c   1.000
_cell.angle_alpha   90.00
_cell.angle_beta   90.00
_cell.angle_gamma   90.00
#
_symmetry.space_group_name_H-M   'P 1'
#
loop_
_entity.id
_entity.type
_entity.pdbx_description
1 polymer ?
#
loop_
_entity_poly.entity_id
_entity_poly.type
_entity_poly.pdbx_seq_one_letter_code
_entity_poly.pdbx_strand_id
1 'polypeptide(L)'
;MHRRPLPFARPVMGIVSLLFLSIASTSAFATICRVKTDGAGGVDGSDWDSNALVLNAALAKPECIGPGNEIWVKQGVYRAATDIMFRDLSISIPAGAQVYGGFAGIETLRTQRDPDSYPTIFSGDIADDDVDGNNDGIIDDGNDINGSNNMHVVLLDGNTTPITTDTVLDGLVITAGQAVPIPDPGGVPTYGGGILCQADASATSECSPTLTNLRLIGNRASSAVGGGGGAFSCIAQAGGHCGPVISDSVFSGNRATSGAAINIGAALYAPGDIPSFDLTLNNSRLSDNHAVSSGGAMAFVGVGAGVDGSLTITGSEFFNNLTDSSIDTDESGGGALIAAALYGASLTLAIGDSAFNGNQVGTYGSGGGILAWAVEGTINATLERLGFAENTANGDGGGLYLRSSAYTNSSQTDLSCNNAGTPSGSASLQVSIGNVTFSSNAASNGGGVTLVNGPDCSLDATFANVTAVGNVSSASEGGGIRYLSTTPSNLNVINSILWNNTASGEPQLGTAGSTTPNVTRSVVDDGCPSLANCSLIDASDPML
;
A
#
# COMPACT_ATOMS: atom_id res chain seq x y z
N MET A 1 -70.72 85.31 -4.85
CA MET A 1 -71.16 84.34 -5.87
C MET A 1 -69.94 83.75 -6.55
N HIS A 2 -69.53 82.55 -6.13
CA HIS A 2 -68.37 81.82 -6.66
C HIS A 2 -68.81 80.85 -7.76
N ARG A 3 -68.27 81.01 -8.97
CA ARG A 3 -68.08 79.94 -9.96
C ARG A 3 -66.95 80.34 -10.91
N ARG A 4 -65.86 79.57 -10.94
CA ARG A 4 -65.07 79.32 -12.16
C ARG A 4 -64.43 77.93 -12.08
N PRO A 5 -64.63 77.04 -13.07
CA PRO A 5 -64.02 75.71 -13.12
C PRO A 5 -62.78 75.63 -14.03
N LEU A 6 -61.85 74.77 -13.59
CA LEU A 6 -60.73 73.98 -14.16
C LEU A 6 -60.25 74.18 -15.62
N PRO A 7 -58.94 73.95 -15.90
CA PRO A 7 -58.59 72.67 -16.55
C PRO A 7 -57.22 72.03 -16.21
N PHE A 8 -57.22 70.68 -16.26
CA PHE A 8 -56.20 69.70 -16.72
C PHE A 8 -54.68 69.89 -16.48
N ALA A 9 -54.08 68.89 -15.79
CA ALA A 9 -52.68 68.48 -15.97
C ALA A 9 -52.60 66.93 -16.06
N ARG A 10 -51.77 66.44 -16.99
CA ARG A 10 -51.61 65.03 -17.42
C ARG A 10 -50.63 64.27 -16.49
N PRO A 11 -50.73 62.93 -16.36
CA PRO A 11 -49.83 62.16 -15.51
C PRO A 11 -48.46 61.95 -16.18
N VAL A 12 -47.40 61.97 -15.38
CA VAL A 12 -46.02 61.67 -15.77
C VAL A 12 -45.87 60.15 -15.90
N MET A 13 -45.42 59.70 -17.08
CA MET A 13 -45.15 58.29 -17.38
C MET A 13 -43.70 57.97 -16.95
N GLY A 14 -43.55 57.20 -15.87
CA GLY A 14 -42.25 56.70 -15.42
C GLY A 14 -41.83 55.48 -16.25
N ILE A 15 -40.71 55.59 -16.95
CA ILE A 15 -40.06 54.47 -17.64
C ILE A 15 -39.20 53.74 -16.59
N VAL A 16 -39.61 52.54 -16.20
CA VAL A 16 -38.76 51.58 -15.48
C VAL A 16 -38.05 50.73 -16.52
N SER A 17 -36.78 51.05 -16.80
CA SER A 17 -35.91 50.18 -17.59
C SER A 17 -35.50 48.98 -16.73
N LEU A 18 -36.08 47.80 -16.99
CA LEU A 18 -35.55 46.54 -16.49
C LEU A 18 -34.23 46.25 -17.22
N LEU A 19 -33.12 46.35 -16.49
CA LEU A 19 -31.82 45.88 -16.91
C LEU A 19 -31.79 44.34 -16.73
N PHE A 20 -32.01 43.58 -17.80
CA PHE A 20 -31.75 42.14 -17.80
C PHE A 20 -30.23 41.93 -17.81
N LEU A 21 -29.66 41.66 -16.65
CA LEU A 21 -28.26 41.22 -16.52
C LEU A 21 -28.21 39.75 -16.95
N SER A 22 -27.91 39.50 -18.23
CA SER A 22 -27.57 38.15 -18.69
C SER A 22 -26.22 37.77 -18.10
N ILE A 23 -26.23 36.99 -17.01
CA ILE A 23 -25.05 36.27 -16.56
C ILE A 23 -24.78 35.24 -17.65
N ALA A 24 -23.90 35.57 -18.60
CA ALA A 24 -23.30 34.58 -19.46
C ALA A 24 -22.41 33.72 -18.55
N SER A 25 -22.93 32.56 -18.15
CA SER A 25 -22.11 31.49 -17.60
C SER A 25 -21.16 31.06 -18.71
N THR A 26 -19.95 31.64 -18.72
CA THR A 26 -18.84 31.09 -19.47
C THR A 26 -18.56 29.73 -18.88
N SER A 27 -18.96 28.67 -19.58
CA SER A 27 -18.37 27.35 -19.37
C SER A 27 -16.88 27.53 -19.63
N ALA A 28 -16.07 27.60 -18.58
CA ALA A 28 -14.63 27.51 -18.73
C ALA A 28 -14.35 26.12 -19.29
N PHE A 29 -13.80 26.04 -20.50
CA PHE A 29 -13.28 24.77 -21.00
C PHE A 29 -12.10 24.37 -20.12
N ALA A 30 -11.98 23.07 -19.84
CA ALA A 30 -10.80 22.46 -19.23
C ALA A 30 -9.53 23.01 -19.89
N THR A 31 -8.61 23.56 -19.09
CA THR A 31 -7.33 24.10 -19.57
C THR A 31 -6.28 23.00 -19.55
N ILE A 32 -5.53 22.88 -20.64
CA ILE A 32 -4.38 21.96 -20.74
C ILE A 32 -3.11 22.80 -20.68
N CYS A 33 -2.33 22.62 -19.62
CA CYS A 33 -1.02 23.23 -19.44
C CYS A 33 0.08 22.25 -19.85
N ARG A 34 0.84 22.59 -20.89
CA ARG A 34 1.94 21.79 -21.40
C ARG A 34 3.25 22.14 -20.71
N VAL A 35 3.99 21.11 -20.28
CA VAL A 35 5.22 21.23 -19.51
C VAL A 35 6.37 20.54 -20.22
N LYS A 36 7.54 21.18 -20.26
CA LYS A 36 8.80 20.60 -20.75
C LYS A 36 9.98 20.96 -19.84
N THR A 37 11.06 20.20 -19.88
CA THR A 37 12.24 20.39 -19.02
C THR A 37 12.89 21.77 -19.20
N ASP A 38 12.86 22.31 -20.41
CA ASP A 38 13.36 23.64 -20.80
C ASP A 38 12.24 24.68 -21.00
N GLY A 39 11.09 24.48 -20.34
CA GLY A 39 9.95 25.40 -20.40
C GLY A 39 10.24 26.74 -19.69
N ALA A 40 9.34 27.71 -19.85
CA ALA A 40 9.47 29.03 -19.24
C ALA A 40 8.53 29.20 -18.04
N GLY A 41 8.92 30.01 -17.05
CA GLY A 41 8.06 30.28 -15.88
C GLY A 41 6.97 31.33 -16.11
N GLY A 42 7.11 32.18 -17.13
CA GLY A 42 6.24 33.34 -17.37
C GLY A 42 5.24 33.17 -18.52
N VAL A 43 5.04 31.95 -19.02
CA VAL A 43 4.14 31.64 -20.15
C VAL A 43 2.83 31.02 -19.66
N ASP A 44 1.93 30.66 -20.58
CA ASP A 44 0.59 30.19 -20.22
C ASP A 44 0.35 28.68 -20.27
N GLY A 45 1.25 27.90 -20.87
CA GLY A 45 1.11 26.45 -21.03
C GLY A 45 0.29 26.04 -22.26
N SER A 46 -0.16 26.98 -23.09
CA SER A 46 -1.14 26.71 -24.15
C SER A 46 -0.63 25.85 -25.32
N ASP A 47 0.68 25.79 -25.55
CA ASP A 47 1.32 24.98 -26.61
C ASP A 47 2.66 24.38 -26.16
N TRP A 48 3.18 23.42 -26.93
CA TRP A 48 4.44 22.70 -26.63
C TRP A 48 5.71 23.51 -26.98
N ASP A 49 5.60 24.48 -27.88
CA ASP A 49 6.73 25.14 -28.53
C ASP A 49 7.15 26.40 -27.76
N SER A 50 6.36 27.46 -27.88
CA SER A 50 6.67 28.79 -27.37
C SER A 50 6.08 29.07 -25.99
N ASN A 51 5.00 28.38 -25.63
CA ASN A 51 4.28 28.65 -24.39
C ASN A 51 4.33 27.50 -23.37
N ALA A 52 5.18 26.50 -23.55
CA ALA A 52 5.32 25.42 -22.59
C ALA A 52 5.94 25.90 -21.27
N LEU A 53 5.32 25.50 -20.16
CA LEU A 53 5.73 25.84 -18.81
C LEU A 53 6.89 24.95 -18.33
N VAL A 54 7.69 25.48 -17.40
CA VAL A 54 8.48 24.62 -16.51
C VAL A 54 7.57 24.00 -15.45
N LEU A 55 7.89 22.80 -14.96
CA LEU A 55 7.01 22.00 -14.08
C LEU A 55 6.54 22.76 -12.84
N ASN A 56 7.46 23.37 -12.09
CA ASN A 56 7.11 24.13 -10.88
C ASN A 56 6.18 25.32 -11.17
N ALA A 57 6.30 25.94 -12.35
CA ALA A 57 5.41 27.03 -12.73
C ALA A 57 3.99 26.53 -13.04
N ALA A 58 3.84 25.37 -13.69
CA ALA A 58 2.53 24.77 -13.89
C ALA A 58 1.88 24.34 -12.57
N LEU A 59 2.66 23.75 -11.65
CA LEU A 59 2.20 23.33 -10.32
C LEU A 59 1.86 24.50 -9.38
N ALA A 60 2.37 25.71 -9.65
CA ALA A 60 2.01 26.90 -8.89
C ALA A 60 0.83 27.69 -9.49
N LYS A 61 0.32 27.27 -10.65
CA LYS A 61 -0.59 28.08 -11.47
C LYS A 61 -2.04 27.60 -11.35
N PRO A 62 -2.96 28.41 -10.78
CA PRO A 62 -4.36 28.02 -10.59
C PRO A 62 -5.09 27.62 -11.88
N GLU A 63 -4.74 28.24 -13.01
CA GLU A 63 -5.30 27.91 -14.32
C GLU A 63 -4.93 26.49 -14.79
N CYS A 64 -3.95 25.84 -14.17
CA CYS A 64 -3.54 24.47 -14.51
C CYS A 64 -4.11 23.41 -13.54
N ILE A 65 -4.62 23.80 -12.37
CA ILE A 65 -4.92 22.88 -11.24
C ILE A 65 -6.42 22.84 -10.87
N GLY A 66 -7.25 23.64 -11.53
CA GLY A 66 -8.71 23.63 -11.31
C GLY A 66 -9.42 22.36 -11.81
N PRO A 67 -10.68 22.14 -11.39
CA PRO A 67 -11.47 20.97 -11.80
C PRO A 67 -11.53 20.81 -13.33
N GLY A 68 -11.08 19.66 -13.81
CA GLY A 68 -11.01 19.34 -15.24
C GLY A 68 -9.79 19.90 -15.98
N ASN A 69 -8.95 20.73 -15.33
CA ASN A 69 -7.68 21.16 -15.92
C ASN A 69 -6.65 20.04 -15.83
N GLU A 70 -5.71 20.04 -16.77
CA GLU A 70 -4.70 18.99 -16.91
C GLU A 70 -3.32 19.62 -17.09
N ILE A 71 -2.32 18.98 -16.48
CA ILE A 71 -0.90 19.26 -16.70
C ILE A 71 -0.35 18.10 -17.53
N TRP A 72 0.04 18.38 -18.77
CA TRP A 72 0.67 17.40 -19.66
C TRP A 72 2.17 17.60 -19.66
N VAL A 73 2.89 16.59 -19.21
CA VAL A 73 4.33 16.65 -19.03
C VAL A 73 5.01 15.88 -20.16
N LYS A 74 5.85 16.59 -20.92
CA LYS A 74 6.66 16.00 -21.98
C LYS A 74 7.64 14.96 -21.40
N GLN A 75 8.08 14.02 -22.22
CA GLN A 75 9.20 13.15 -21.89
C GLN A 75 10.43 13.96 -21.44
N GLY A 76 11.21 13.38 -20.54
CA GLY A 76 12.42 13.97 -20.00
C GLY A 76 12.56 13.75 -18.50
N VAL A 77 13.72 14.15 -17.96
CA VAL A 77 14.04 14.05 -16.54
C VAL A 77 13.78 15.38 -15.85
N TYR A 78 12.93 15.35 -14.82
CA TYR A 78 12.55 16.49 -14.00
C TYR A 78 13.02 16.26 -12.58
N ARG A 79 13.71 17.26 -12.02
CA ARG A 79 14.26 17.24 -10.67
C ARG A 79 13.74 18.43 -9.88
N ALA A 80 13.50 18.26 -8.59
CA ALA A 80 13.09 19.35 -7.71
C ALA A 80 14.21 20.36 -7.48
N ALA A 81 15.46 19.87 -7.47
CA ALA A 81 16.68 20.64 -7.29
C ALA A 81 17.83 20.04 -8.11
N THR A 82 18.89 20.82 -8.30
CA THR A 82 20.16 20.38 -8.92
C THR A 82 21.36 20.68 -8.03
N ASP A 83 21.12 21.09 -6.78
CA ASP A 83 22.16 21.35 -5.78
C ASP A 83 21.88 20.45 -4.58
N ILE A 84 22.86 19.61 -4.25
CA ILE A 84 22.81 18.59 -3.20
C ILE A 84 22.54 19.17 -1.80
N MET A 85 22.61 20.49 -1.64
CA MET A 85 22.23 21.17 -0.39
C MET A 85 20.72 21.21 -0.16
N PHE A 86 19.90 20.89 -1.18
CA PHE A 86 18.43 20.97 -1.15
C PHE A 86 17.76 19.59 -1.25
N ARG A 87 18.29 18.60 -0.52
CA ARG A 87 17.73 17.24 -0.50
C ARG A 87 16.29 17.18 0.04
N ASP A 88 15.90 18.17 0.83
CA ASP A 88 14.56 18.32 1.40
C ASP A 88 13.51 18.87 0.40
N LEU A 89 13.95 19.37 -0.77
CA LEU A 89 13.01 19.77 -1.81
C LEU A 89 12.41 18.56 -2.52
N SER A 90 11.15 18.72 -2.94
CA SER A 90 10.37 17.72 -3.67
C SER A 90 9.56 18.39 -4.78
N ILE A 91 9.12 17.60 -5.76
CA ILE A 91 8.08 18.02 -6.70
C ILE A 91 6.75 17.98 -5.92
N SER A 92 6.29 19.12 -5.42
CA SER A 92 5.06 19.20 -4.65
C SER A 92 3.85 19.25 -5.56
N ILE A 93 2.95 18.29 -5.41
CA ILE A 93 1.72 18.17 -6.19
C ILE A 93 0.57 18.73 -5.35
N PRO A 94 -0.04 19.87 -5.74
CA PRO A 94 -1.11 20.46 -4.97
C PRO A 94 -2.43 19.70 -5.14
N ALA A 95 -3.33 19.86 -4.16
CA ALA A 95 -4.67 19.29 -4.21
C ALA A 95 -5.42 19.69 -5.50
N GLY A 96 -6.08 18.72 -6.12
CA GLY A 96 -6.82 18.85 -7.38
C GLY A 96 -5.97 18.82 -8.65
N ALA A 97 -4.63 18.78 -8.53
CA ALA A 97 -3.77 18.73 -9.70
C ALA A 97 -3.89 17.38 -10.42
N GLN A 98 -4.06 17.43 -11.74
CA GLN A 98 -4.05 16.24 -12.59
C GLN A 98 -2.84 16.28 -13.52
N VAL A 99 -1.83 15.45 -13.22
CA VAL A 99 -0.55 15.42 -13.91
C VAL A 99 -0.43 14.13 -14.72
N TYR A 100 -0.23 14.30 -16.02
CA TYR A 100 -0.13 13.21 -16.99
C TYR A 100 1.24 13.23 -17.66
N GLY A 101 1.96 12.11 -17.64
CA GLY A 101 3.19 11.88 -18.39
C GLY A 101 2.96 11.10 -19.68
N GLY A 102 4.03 10.94 -20.46
CA GLY A 102 4.01 10.12 -21.68
C GLY A 102 3.88 10.89 -23.00
N PHE A 103 4.21 12.18 -23.02
CA PHE A 103 4.01 13.03 -24.20
C PHE A 103 5.31 13.26 -24.98
N ALA A 104 5.28 13.07 -26.30
CA ALA A 104 6.36 13.44 -27.21
C ALA A 104 6.48 14.97 -27.39
N GLY A 105 5.41 15.72 -27.10
CA GLY A 105 5.35 17.17 -27.24
C GLY A 105 4.72 17.64 -28.55
N ILE A 106 3.84 16.83 -29.14
CA ILE A 106 3.09 17.16 -30.36
C ILE A 106 1.59 16.87 -30.21
N GLU A 107 1.19 16.29 -29.08
CA GLU A 107 -0.14 15.78 -28.83
C GLU A 107 -1.16 16.91 -28.64
N THR A 108 -2.36 16.64 -29.13
CA THR A 108 -3.54 17.48 -29.03
C THR A 108 -4.64 16.83 -28.20
N LEU A 109 -4.54 15.52 -27.94
CA LEU A 109 -5.45 14.73 -27.10
C LEU A 109 -4.66 13.87 -26.12
N ARG A 110 -5.18 13.70 -24.90
CA ARG A 110 -4.56 12.88 -23.84
C ARG A 110 -4.35 11.43 -24.27
N THR A 111 -5.25 10.88 -25.09
CA THR A 111 -5.18 9.50 -25.60
C THR A 111 -4.07 9.27 -26.62
N GLN A 112 -3.35 10.31 -27.05
CA GLN A 112 -2.19 10.19 -27.95
C GLN A 112 -0.89 9.94 -27.19
N ARG A 113 -0.88 10.08 -25.86
CA ARG A 113 0.29 9.80 -25.03
C ARG A 113 0.70 8.34 -25.14
N ASP A 114 2.00 8.10 -25.02
CA ASP A 114 2.61 6.78 -24.95
C ASP A 114 3.69 6.80 -23.85
N PRO A 115 3.33 6.46 -22.61
CA PRO A 115 4.25 6.51 -21.47
C PRO A 115 5.46 5.57 -21.58
N ASP A 116 5.35 4.49 -22.35
CA ASP A 116 6.45 3.55 -22.56
C ASP A 116 7.46 4.11 -23.58
N SER A 117 6.98 4.75 -24.65
CA SER A 117 7.85 5.36 -25.67
C SER A 117 8.40 6.74 -25.29
N TYR A 118 7.68 7.49 -24.44
CA TYR A 118 7.98 8.88 -24.11
C TYR A 118 7.98 9.11 -22.59
N PRO A 119 8.89 8.46 -21.85
CA PRO A 119 8.86 8.47 -20.38
C PRO A 119 9.05 9.88 -19.81
N THR A 120 8.15 10.26 -18.92
CA THR A 120 8.31 11.43 -18.04
C THR A 120 8.86 10.94 -16.71
N ILE A 121 10.10 11.33 -16.40
CA ILE A 121 10.84 10.84 -15.25
C ILE A 121 10.94 11.94 -14.21
N PHE A 122 10.37 11.72 -13.05
CA PHE A 122 10.63 12.49 -11.85
C PHE A 122 11.75 11.78 -11.10
N SER A 123 12.91 12.43 -11.01
CA SER A 123 14.12 11.83 -10.44
C SER A 123 14.57 12.57 -9.19
N GLY A 124 14.94 11.79 -8.18
CA GLY A 124 15.62 12.28 -6.98
C GLY A 124 17.13 12.38 -7.11
N ASP A 125 17.74 11.93 -8.22
CA ASP A 125 19.19 11.98 -8.43
C ASP A 125 19.67 13.42 -8.65
N ILE A 126 19.92 14.16 -7.57
CA ILE A 126 20.31 15.57 -7.62
C ILE A 126 21.73 15.73 -8.16
N ALA A 127 22.59 14.76 -7.88
CA ALA A 127 24.02 14.82 -8.14
C ALA A 127 24.41 14.28 -9.53
N ASP A 128 23.50 13.58 -10.22
CA ASP A 128 23.74 12.90 -11.50
C ASP A 128 24.90 11.89 -11.36
N ASP A 129 24.96 11.20 -10.22
CA ASP A 129 26.06 10.30 -9.83
C ASP A 129 25.63 8.86 -9.50
N ASP A 130 24.34 8.56 -9.66
CA ASP A 130 23.74 7.23 -9.52
C ASP A 130 24.17 6.29 -10.65
N VAL A 131 24.11 4.98 -10.38
CA VAL A 131 24.43 3.95 -11.37
C VAL A 131 23.22 3.71 -12.27
N ASP A 132 23.27 4.24 -13.49
CA ASP A 132 22.30 3.98 -14.55
C ASP A 132 22.94 3.07 -15.63
N GLY A 133 22.72 1.77 -15.53
CA GLY A 133 23.37 0.77 -16.37
C GLY A 133 22.94 0.80 -17.84
N ASN A 134 21.73 1.32 -18.13
CA ASN A 134 21.15 1.34 -19.47
C ASN A 134 21.11 2.77 -20.07
N ASN A 135 21.37 3.78 -19.23
CA ASN A 135 21.46 5.20 -19.53
C ASN A 135 20.11 5.81 -20.00
N ASP A 136 18.98 5.32 -19.49
CA ASP A 136 17.62 5.82 -19.78
C ASP A 136 17.09 6.85 -18.76
N GLY A 137 17.86 7.15 -17.70
CA GLY A 137 17.52 8.09 -16.64
C GLY A 137 16.69 7.48 -15.51
N ILE A 138 16.48 6.16 -15.51
CA ILE A 138 15.74 5.41 -14.50
C ILE A 138 16.75 4.57 -13.69
N ILE A 139 16.72 4.72 -12.37
CA ILE A 139 17.57 3.93 -11.47
C ILE A 139 16.77 2.68 -11.11
N ASP A 140 17.30 1.50 -11.47
CA ASP A 140 16.55 0.24 -11.43
C ASP A 140 16.49 -0.39 -10.01
N ASP A 141 17.51 -0.18 -9.17
CA ASP A 141 17.60 -0.70 -7.80
C ASP A 141 18.00 0.40 -6.79
N GLY A 142 17.41 0.39 -5.59
CA GLY A 142 17.74 1.37 -4.54
C GLY A 142 19.19 1.30 -4.03
N ASN A 143 19.96 0.26 -4.37
CA ASN A 143 21.41 0.18 -4.12
C ASN A 143 22.26 0.87 -5.19
N ASP A 144 21.68 1.16 -6.36
CA ASP A 144 22.35 1.92 -7.43
C ASP A 144 22.39 3.42 -7.13
N ILE A 145 21.65 3.86 -6.10
CA ILE A 145 21.77 5.21 -5.55
C ILE A 145 23.15 5.40 -4.92
N ASN A 146 23.89 6.36 -5.45
CA ASN A 146 25.17 6.84 -4.96
C ASN A 146 24.98 8.25 -4.34
N GLY A 147 25.92 8.69 -3.51
CA GLY A 147 25.90 10.07 -3.03
C GLY A 147 24.60 10.48 -2.33
N SER A 148 24.03 11.60 -2.76
CA SER A 148 22.96 12.34 -2.07
C SER A 148 21.84 12.74 -3.01
N ASN A 149 20.66 12.17 -2.76
CA ASN A 149 19.46 12.40 -3.56
C ASN A 149 18.37 13.17 -2.80
N ASN A 150 17.31 13.57 -3.48
CA ASN A 150 16.12 14.12 -2.84
C ASN A 150 15.52 13.08 -1.89
N MET A 151 15.13 13.53 -0.70
CA MET A 151 14.50 12.70 0.33
C MET A 151 13.20 12.10 -0.17
N HIS A 152 12.35 12.95 -0.74
CA HIS A 152 11.11 12.56 -1.40
C HIS A 152 11.13 13.16 -2.80
N VAL A 153 10.95 12.36 -3.84
CA VAL A 153 10.86 12.88 -5.21
C VAL A 153 9.58 13.69 -5.38
N VAL A 154 8.47 13.16 -4.87
CA VAL A 154 7.14 13.75 -4.92
C VAL A 154 6.59 13.94 -3.51
N LEU A 155 6.02 15.12 -3.25
CA LEU A 155 5.32 15.42 -2.00
C LEU A 155 3.85 15.74 -2.28
N LEU A 156 2.97 15.01 -1.58
CA LEU A 156 1.53 15.25 -1.51
C LEU A 156 1.21 15.69 -0.07
N ASP A 157 1.12 17.01 0.15
CA ASP A 157 0.82 17.58 1.46
C ASP A 157 -0.69 17.79 1.66
N GLY A 158 -1.33 16.80 2.27
CA GLY A 158 -2.75 16.80 2.65
C GLY A 158 -3.06 17.51 3.97
N ASN A 159 -2.06 18.10 4.64
CA ASN A 159 -2.26 18.75 5.94
C ASN A 159 -2.87 20.14 5.81
N THR A 160 -2.49 20.88 4.77
CA THR A 160 -2.97 22.26 4.55
C THR A 160 -4.26 22.28 3.75
N THR A 161 -4.32 21.48 2.68
CA THR A 161 -5.49 21.34 1.82
C THR A 161 -5.70 19.86 1.57
N PRO A 162 -6.88 19.29 1.88
CA PRO A 162 -7.19 17.89 1.63
C PRO A 162 -6.85 17.50 0.19
N ILE A 163 -6.00 16.49 0.04
CA ILE A 163 -5.74 15.81 -1.23
C ILE A 163 -6.74 14.69 -1.34
N THR A 164 -7.64 14.80 -2.30
CA THR A 164 -8.66 13.77 -2.56
C THR A 164 -8.38 13.07 -3.89
N THR A 165 -9.29 12.17 -4.30
CA THR A 165 -9.18 11.39 -5.54
C THR A 165 -9.19 12.23 -6.82
N ASP A 166 -9.50 13.53 -6.72
CA ASP A 166 -9.37 14.51 -7.80
C ASP A 166 -7.91 14.93 -8.10
N THR A 167 -6.98 14.62 -7.20
CA THR A 167 -5.55 14.75 -7.42
C THR A 167 -5.05 13.48 -8.11
N VAL A 168 -4.56 13.62 -9.34
CA VAL A 168 -4.23 12.50 -10.24
C VAL A 168 -2.78 12.56 -10.66
N LEU A 169 -2.06 11.44 -10.51
CA LEU A 169 -0.78 11.19 -11.17
C LEU A 169 -0.93 9.99 -12.11
N ASP A 170 -0.63 10.19 -13.40
CA ASP A 170 -0.82 9.17 -14.44
C ASP A 170 0.36 9.11 -15.42
N GLY A 171 0.97 7.93 -15.58
CA GLY A 171 1.98 7.71 -16.63
C GLY A 171 3.34 8.34 -16.34
N LEU A 172 3.72 8.38 -15.06
CA LEU A 172 4.99 8.95 -14.61
C LEU A 172 5.94 7.84 -14.14
N VAL A 173 7.23 8.04 -14.36
CA VAL A 173 8.30 7.30 -13.68
C VAL A 173 8.77 8.13 -12.48
N ILE A 174 8.90 7.50 -11.32
CA ILE A 174 9.38 8.11 -10.08
C ILE A 174 10.54 7.28 -9.56
N THR A 175 11.73 7.86 -9.54
CA THR A 175 12.98 7.13 -9.32
C THR A 175 13.97 7.87 -8.44
N ALA A 176 14.92 7.13 -7.86
CA ALA A 176 16.10 7.66 -7.17
C ALA A 176 15.79 8.49 -5.91
N GLY A 177 14.60 8.37 -5.33
CA GLY A 177 14.29 8.95 -4.02
C GLY A 177 15.07 8.30 -2.88
N GLN A 178 15.54 9.07 -1.90
CA GLN A 178 16.43 8.59 -0.84
C GLN A 178 16.07 9.15 0.54
N ALA A 179 14.96 8.65 1.11
CA ALA A 179 14.46 9.01 2.44
C ALA A 179 15.27 8.33 3.56
N VAL A 180 16.50 8.79 3.78
CA VAL A 180 17.43 8.25 4.80
C VAL A 180 17.79 9.31 5.84
N PRO A 181 18.22 8.93 7.06
CA PRO A 181 18.49 9.89 8.10
C PRO A 181 19.69 10.74 7.69
N ILE A 182 19.47 12.03 7.50
CA ILE A 182 20.55 13.02 7.38
C ILE A 182 20.82 13.64 8.74
N PRO A 183 22.07 14.01 9.04
CA PRO A 183 22.40 14.87 10.17
C PRO A 183 21.92 16.30 9.90
N ASP A 184 20.61 16.49 9.78
CA ASP A 184 19.93 17.77 9.67
C ASP A 184 19.12 18.01 10.96
N PRO A 185 19.20 19.20 11.58
CA PRO A 185 18.41 19.57 12.77
C PRO A 185 16.88 19.53 12.58
N GLY A 186 16.35 19.40 11.36
CA GLY A 186 14.92 19.49 11.05
C GLY A 186 14.05 18.23 11.25
N GLY A 187 14.64 17.04 11.44
CA GLY A 187 13.86 15.81 11.67
C GLY A 187 12.97 15.39 10.49
N VAL A 188 13.51 15.41 9.27
CA VAL A 188 12.80 15.04 8.04
C VAL A 188 12.33 13.58 8.08
N PRO A 189 11.11 13.27 7.60
CA PRO A 189 10.63 11.90 7.42
C PRO A 189 11.64 10.98 6.71
N THR A 190 11.75 9.75 7.20
CA THR A 190 12.68 8.72 6.67
C THR A 190 11.93 7.59 5.98
N TYR A 191 10.83 7.95 5.32
CA TYR A 191 9.89 7.08 4.61
C TYR A 191 9.36 7.79 3.36
N GLY A 192 8.89 7.04 2.35
CA GLY A 192 8.34 7.65 1.12
C GLY A 192 9.42 8.24 0.22
N GLY A 193 10.44 7.45 -0.14
CA GLY A 193 11.55 7.93 -0.98
C GLY A 193 11.07 8.47 -2.34
N GLY A 194 10.24 7.70 -3.05
CA GLY A 194 9.58 8.16 -4.26
C GLY A 194 8.50 9.20 -3.97
N ILE A 195 7.43 8.78 -3.31
CA ILE A 195 6.28 9.62 -2.95
C ILE A 195 6.06 9.59 -1.44
N LEU A 196 5.92 10.78 -0.86
CA LEU A 196 5.38 10.97 0.48
C LEU A 196 3.98 11.60 0.42
N CYS A 197 3.00 10.93 1.02
CA CYS A 197 1.62 11.37 1.17
C CYS A 197 1.34 11.67 2.66
N GLN A 198 1.03 12.93 2.99
CA GLN A 198 0.94 13.39 4.37
C GLN A 198 -0.48 13.82 4.77
N ALA A 199 -0.98 13.26 5.87
CA ALA A 199 -2.26 13.62 6.50
C ALA A 199 -2.15 13.54 8.04
N ASP A 200 -1.09 14.11 8.61
CA ASP A 200 -0.69 13.95 10.01
C ASP A 200 -0.91 15.18 10.91
N ALA A 201 -1.43 16.29 10.40
CA ALA A 201 -1.55 17.54 11.17
C ALA A 201 -2.84 17.67 12.01
N SER A 202 -3.95 17.09 11.58
CA SER A 202 -5.29 17.29 12.17
C SER A 202 -6.34 16.34 11.61
N ALA A 203 -7.53 16.30 12.25
CA ALA A 203 -8.67 15.48 11.82
C ALA A 203 -9.30 15.87 10.48
N THR A 204 -8.88 17.00 9.90
CA THR A 204 -9.29 17.42 8.55
C THR A 204 -8.21 17.18 7.50
N SER A 205 -7.07 16.60 7.88
CA SER A 205 -5.98 16.28 6.95
C SER A 205 -6.36 15.05 6.15
N GLU A 206 -6.15 15.09 4.84
CA GLU A 206 -6.51 14.00 3.95
C GLU A 206 -5.47 13.85 2.84
N CYS A 207 -5.00 12.62 2.63
CA CYS A 207 -4.13 12.28 1.52
C CYS A 207 -4.63 11.01 0.82
N SER A 208 -5.51 11.21 -0.15
CA SER A 208 -6.25 10.17 -0.87
C SER A 208 -6.18 10.34 -2.40
N PRO A 209 -4.98 10.47 -3.00
CA PRO A 209 -4.82 10.70 -4.43
C PRO A 209 -5.23 9.48 -5.27
N THR A 210 -5.50 9.73 -6.56
CA THR A 210 -5.56 8.67 -7.59
C THR A 210 -4.20 8.54 -8.27
N LEU A 211 -3.56 7.39 -8.11
CA LEU A 211 -2.26 7.05 -8.68
C LEU A 211 -2.46 5.95 -9.71
N THR A 212 -2.21 6.21 -10.98
CA THR A 212 -2.47 5.24 -12.06
C THR A 212 -1.31 5.15 -13.03
N ASN A 213 -1.04 3.97 -13.57
CA ASN A 213 0.00 3.78 -14.58
C ASN A 213 1.35 4.39 -14.17
N LEU A 214 1.72 4.24 -12.89
CA LEU A 214 2.97 4.76 -12.36
C LEU A 214 4.05 3.68 -12.38
N ARG A 215 5.30 4.10 -12.59
CA ARG A 215 6.50 3.28 -12.42
C ARG A 215 7.32 3.85 -11.27
N LEU A 216 7.26 3.25 -10.09
CA LEU A 216 8.05 3.66 -8.93
C LEU A 216 9.21 2.69 -8.76
N ILE A 217 10.40 3.10 -9.20
CA ILE A 217 11.54 2.21 -9.43
C ILE A 217 12.78 2.71 -8.67
N GLY A 218 13.53 1.79 -8.07
CA GLY A 218 14.84 2.08 -7.49
C GLY A 218 14.85 3.17 -6.42
N ASN A 219 13.75 3.31 -5.66
CA ASN A 219 13.67 4.27 -4.57
C ASN A 219 14.09 3.63 -3.24
N ARG A 220 14.64 4.45 -2.34
CA ARG A 220 15.18 4.00 -1.07
C ARG A 220 14.62 4.79 0.10
N ALA A 221 14.22 4.07 1.15
CA ALA A 221 13.99 4.61 2.48
C ALA A 221 14.85 3.86 3.50
N SER A 222 15.26 4.49 4.59
CA SER A 222 15.90 3.76 5.68
C SER A 222 15.77 4.56 6.97
N SER A 223 15.48 3.88 8.07
CA SER A 223 15.54 4.50 9.40
C SER A 223 15.93 3.48 10.46
N ALA A 224 16.59 3.97 11.50
CA ALA A 224 16.88 3.19 12.70
C ALA A 224 15.62 2.91 13.55
N VAL A 225 14.53 3.64 13.33
CA VAL A 225 13.28 3.56 14.12
C VAL A 225 12.06 3.09 13.31
N GLY A 226 12.27 2.40 12.18
CA GLY A 226 11.19 1.75 11.41
C GLY A 226 10.67 2.53 10.20
N GLY A 227 11.57 3.15 9.41
CA GLY A 227 11.21 3.83 8.16
C GLY A 227 10.78 2.86 7.06
N GLY A 228 9.83 3.24 6.22
CA GLY A 228 9.29 2.34 5.19
C GLY A 228 8.85 3.02 3.91
N GLY A 229 8.48 2.23 2.91
CA GLY A 229 7.87 2.75 1.67
C GLY A 229 8.91 3.45 0.81
N GLY A 230 9.96 2.73 0.41
CA GLY A 230 11.00 3.25 -0.48
C GLY A 230 10.39 3.94 -1.69
N ALA A 231 9.40 3.33 -2.33
CA ALA A 231 8.62 3.97 -3.40
C ALA A 231 7.51 4.90 -2.90
N PHE A 232 6.66 4.44 -1.98
CA PHE A 232 5.48 5.17 -1.54
C PHE A 232 5.25 5.00 -0.04
N SER A 233 5.08 6.12 0.66
CA SER A 233 4.60 6.11 2.04
C SER A 233 3.42 7.05 2.20
N CYS A 234 2.43 6.60 2.96
CA CYS A 234 1.30 7.43 3.36
C CYS A 234 1.10 7.38 4.86
N ILE A 235 1.09 8.57 5.46
CA ILE A 235 1.05 8.73 6.91
C ILE A 235 -0.17 9.55 7.33
N ALA A 236 -0.81 9.09 8.39
CA ALA A 236 -1.90 9.80 9.04
C ALA A 236 -1.75 9.76 10.55
N GLN A 237 -2.02 10.91 11.18
CA GLN A 237 -2.00 11.12 12.63
C GLN A 237 -3.06 12.17 12.99
N ALA A 238 -3.30 12.35 14.30
CA ALA A 238 -4.18 13.40 14.81
C ALA A 238 -5.58 13.43 14.15
N GLY A 239 -6.13 12.25 13.82
CA GLY A 239 -7.44 12.11 13.17
C GLY A 239 -7.44 12.17 11.65
N GLY A 240 -6.29 12.39 11.01
CA GLY A 240 -6.22 12.48 9.56
C GLY A 240 -6.53 11.16 8.84
N HIS A 241 -6.75 11.27 7.54
CA HIS A 241 -7.13 10.16 6.68
C HIS A 241 -6.13 9.96 5.54
N CYS A 242 -5.72 8.71 5.33
CA CYS A 242 -4.89 8.32 4.20
C CYS A 242 -5.63 7.24 3.40
N GLY A 243 -6.04 7.57 2.17
CA GLY A 243 -6.85 6.67 1.35
C GLY A 243 -6.49 6.65 -0.14
N PRO A 244 -5.22 6.45 -0.52
CA PRO A 244 -4.83 6.46 -1.93
C PRO A 244 -5.46 5.30 -2.70
N VAL A 245 -5.80 5.57 -3.96
CA VAL A 245 -6.23 4.55 -4.94
C VAL A 245 -5.12 4.37 -5.95
N ILE A 246 -4.48 3.19 -5.94
CA ILE A 246 -3.36 2.83 -6.79
C ILE A 246 -3.83 1.80 -7.82
N SER A 247 -3.56 2.05 -9.10
CA SER A 247 -3.98 1.17 -10.20
C SER A 247 -2.93 1.05 -11.29
N ASP A 248 -2.87 -0.12 -11.94
CA ASP A 248 -2.07 -0.35 -13.16
C ASP A 248 -0.60 0.09 -13.01
N SER A 249 -0.04 -0.03 -11.80
CA SER A 249 1.26 0.54 -11.45
C SER A 249 2.30 -0.53 -11.16
N VAL A 250 3.57 -0.17 -11.33
CA VAL A 250 4.72 -1.03 -11.11
C VAL A 250 5.60 -0.44 -10.01
N PHE A 251 5.91 -1.26 -9.01
CA PHE A 251 6.85 -0.97 -7.95
C PHE A 251 8.00 -1.97 -8.05
N SER A 252 9.19 -1.52 -8.44
CA SER A 252 10.31 -2.41 -8.72
C SER A 252 11.63 -1.96 -8.11
N GLY A 253 12.42 -2.90 -7.58
CA GLY A 253 13.79 -2.61 -7.11
C GLY A 253 13.87 -1.61 -5.96
N ASN A 254 12.76 -1.39 -5.23
CA ASN A 254 12.75 -0.43 -4.14
C ASN A 254 13.33 -1.06 -2.87
N ARG A 255 13.97 -0.23 -2.03
CA ARG A 255 14.62 -0.68 -0.79
C ARG A 255 14.11 0.10 0.42
N ALA A 256 13.73 -0.59 1.50
CA ALA A 256 13.38 0.08 2.76
C ALA A 256 13.75 -0.71 4.01
N THR A 257 13.55 -0.13 5.20
CA THR A 257 13.55 -0.93 6.43
C THR A 257 12.29 -1.79 6.50
N SER A 258 11.12 -1.26 6.15
CA SER A 258 9.85 -2.01 6.07
C SER A 258 9.00 -1.60 4.87
N GLY A 259 8.26 -2.51 4.23
CA GLY A 259 7.38 -2.18 3.11
C GLY A 259 8.12 -1.50 1.97
N ALA A 260 9.06 -2.17 1.32
CA ALA A 260 10.04 -1.48 0.47
C ALA A 260 9.44 -0.75 -0.73
N ALA A 261 8.35 -1.27 -1.29
CA ALA A 261 7.53 -0.51 -2.22
C ALA A 261 6.56 0.41 -1.47
N ILE A 262 5.64 -0.16 -0.71
CA ILE A 262 4.51 0.56 -0.11
C ILE A 262 4.55 0.41 1.42
N ASN A 263 4.51 1.54 2.13
CA ASN A 263 4.31 1.56 3.58
C ASN A 263 3.11 2.42 3.93
N ILE A 264 2.19 1.84 4.68
CA ILE A 264 1.00 2.52 5.20
C ILE A 264 0.91 2.20 6.69
N GLY A 265 0.77 3.23 7.52
CA GLY A 265 0.50 2.99 8.93
C GLY A 265 0.60 4.23 9.81
N ALA A 266 0.18 4.04 11.05
CA ALA A 266 0.22 5.08 12.07
C ALA A 266 1.60 5.09 12.76
N ALA A 267 2.31 6.22 12.71
CA ALA A 267 3.39 6.48 13.65
C ALA A 267 2.76 6.80 15.04
N LEU A 268 2.95 5.88 15.98
CA LEU A 268 2.49 5.81 17.38
C LEU A 268 2.15 7.11 18.18
N TYR A 269 1.07 6.96 18.99
CA TYR A 269 0.76 7.49 20.34
C TYR A 269 0.87 9.00 20.62
N ALA A 270 -0.09 9.78 20.10
CA ALA A 270 -0.56 10.99 20.79
C ALA A 270 -2.02 10.78 21.25
N PRO A 271 -2.38 11.08 22.51
CA PRO A 271 -3.79 11.14 22.90
C PRO A 271 -4.50 12.21 22.07
N GLY A 272 -5.54 11.84 21.32
CA GLY A 272 -6.21 12.74 20.39
C GLY A 272 -7.16 12.02 19.43
N ASP A 273 -7.46 12.68 18.31
CA ASP A 273 -8.28 12.14 17.23
C ASP A 273 -7.59 10.94 16.55
N ILE A 274 -8.39 9.96 16.14
CA ILE A 274 -7.91 8.65 15.74
C ILE A 274 -7.75 8.60 14.20
N PRO A 275 -6.56 8.28 13.67
CA PRO A 275 -6.34 8.23 12.23
C PRO A 275 -7.03 7.03 11.58
N SER A 276 -7.23 7.12 10.26
CA SER A 276 -7.78 6.03 9.45
C SER A 276 -7.00 5.83 8.14
N PHE A 277 -6.99 4.59 7.65
CA PHE A 277 -6.23 4.19 6.45
C PHE A 277 -7.10 3.35 5.52
N ASP A 278 -7.30 3.76 4.27
CA ASP A 278 -8.10 3.01 3.29
C ASP A 278 -7.36 2.89 1.94
N LEU A 279 -6.39 1.97 1.87
CA LEU A 279 -5.61 1.74 0.65
C LEU A 279 -6.34 0.78 -0.30
N THR A 280 -6.43 1.18 -1.58
CA THR A 280 -6.81 0.30 -2.67
C THR A 280 -5.65 0.12 -3.64
N LEU A 281 -5.32 -1.13 -3.97
CA LEU A 281 -4.30 -1.50 -4.96
C LEU A 281 -4.90 -2.45 -6.00
N ASN A 282 -4.95 -2.01 -7.25
CA ASN A 282 -5.57 -2.77 -8.34
C ASN A 282 -4.59 -2.98 -9.50
N ASN A 283 -4.62 -4.16 -10.11
CA ASN A 283 -3.89 -4.47 -11.35
C ASN A 283 -2.41 -4.05 -11.34
N SER A 284 -1.76 -4.15 -10.18
CA SER A 284 -0.42 -3.60 -9.99
C SER A 284 0.59 -4.71 -9.74
N ARG A 285 1.85 -4.45 -10.07
CA ARG A 285 2.95 -5.38 -9.86
C ARG A 285 3.95 -4.80 -8.87
N LEU A 286 4.24 -5.56 -7.84
CA LEU A 286 5.28 -5.28 -6.86
C LEU A 286 6.33 -6.37 -6.99
N SER A 287 7.45 -6.05 -7.63
CA SER A 287 8.50 -7.02 -7.91
C SER A 287 9.89 -6.61 -7.45
N ASP A 288 10.68 -7.59 -7.01
CA ASP A 288 12.10 -7.40 -6.71
C ASP A 288 12.35 -6.29 -5.67
N ASN A 289 11.38 -6.05 -4.78
CA ASN A 289 11.52 -5.07 -3.70
C ASN A 289 12.18 -5.75 -2.49
N HIS A 290 12.99 -4.97 -1.77
CA HIS A 290 13.82 -5.48 -0.69
C HIS A 290 13.60 -4.68 0.59
N ALA A 291 12.98 -5.30 1.60
CA ALA A 291 12.89 -4.77 2.95
C ALA A 291 13.96 -5.39 3.87
N VAL A 292 14.52 -4.60 4.79
CA VAL A 292 15.48 -5.12 5.77
C VAL A 292 14.78 -5.90 6.88
N SER A 293 13.59 -5.47 7.32
CA SER A 293 12.92 -5.98 8.53
C SER A 293 11.61 -6.71 8.24
N SER A 294 10.71 -6.12 7.44
CA SER A 294 9.37 -6.68 7.23
C SER A 294 8.69 -6.16 5.97
N GLY A 295 7.81 -6.96 5.36
CA GLY A 295 7.05 -6.55 4.19
C GLY A 295 7.94 -6.26 2.98
N GLY A 296 8.51 -7.28 2.34
CA GLY A 296 9.48 -7.08 1.27
C GLY A 296 8.99 -6.14 0.17
N ALA A 297 7.69 -6.19 -0.15
CA ALA A 297 7.02 -5.19 -0.95
C ALA A 297 6.18 -4.22 -0.11
N MET A 298 5.28 -4.72 0.72
CA MET A 298 4.24 -3.91 1.36
C MET A 298 4.20 -4.12 2.88
N ALA A 299 4.04 -3.03 3.61
CA ALA A 299 3.72 -3.04 5.04
C ALA A 299 2.46 -2.21 5.31
N PHE A 300 1.51 -2.84 6.00
CA PHE A 300 0.26 -2.22 6.45
C PHE A 300 0.09 -2.39 7.97
N VAL A 301 0.31 -1.33 8.72
CA VAL A 301 0.42 -1.41 10.18
C VAL A 301 -0.50 -0.41 10.88
N GLY A 302 -1.47 -0.94 11.64
CA GLY A 302 -2.33 -0.17 12.53
C GLY A 302 -1.84 -0.28 13.98
N VAL A 303 -1.71 0.85 14.68
CA VAL A 303 -1.23 0.87 16.07
C VAL A 303 -2.09 1.79 16.93
N GLY A 304 -2.77 1.22 17.94
CA GLY A 304 -3.55 1.96 18.92
C GLY A 304 -5.06 1.74 18.82
N ALA A 305 -5.75 1.93 19.95
CA ALA A 305 -7.16 1.68 20.07
C ALA A 305 -8.00 2.60 19.16
N GLY A 306 -8.90 1.98 18.38
CA GLY A 306 -9.81 2.66 17.47
C GLY A 306 -9.21 3.04 16.11
N VAL A 307 -7.91 2.75 15.89
CA VAL A 307 -7.31 2.89 14.56
C VAL A 307 -7.95 1.84 13.67
N ASP A 308 -8.72 2.31 12.70
CA ASP A 308 -9.35 1.47 11.68
C ASP A 308 -8.56 1.57 10.37
N GLY A 309 -8.32 0.42 9.76
CA GLY A 309 -7.65 0.34 8.47
C GLY A 309 -8.28 -0.67 7.52
N SER A 310 -8.43 -0.29 6.26
CA SER A 310 -8.78 -1.18 5.17
C SER A 310 -7.65 -1.29 4.15
N LEU A 311 -7.35 -2.52 3.74
CA LEU A 311 -6.48 -2.83 2.62
C LEU A 311 -7.25 -3.69 1.62
N THR A 312 -7.49 -3.13 0.43
CA THR A 312 -8.09 -3.86 -0.69
C THR A 312 -7.04 -4.06 -1.78
N ILE A 313 -6.79 -5.32 -2.15
CA ILE A 313 -5.87 -5.70 -3.23
C ILE A 313 -6.62 -6.57 -4.24
N THR A 314 -6.62 -6.17 -5.51
CA THR A 314 -7.21 -6.99 -6.58
C THR A 314 -6.35 -7.02 -7.84
N GLY A 315 -6.35 -8.15 -8.57
CA GLY A 315 -5.69 -8.26 -9.86
C GLY A 315 -4.16 -8.06 -9.82
N SER A 316 -3.53 -8.17 -8.65
CA SER A 316 -2.16 -7.71 -8.44
C SER A 316 -1.17 -8.85 -8.26
N GLU A 317 0.10 -8.59 -8.55
CA GLU A 317 1.18 -9.57 -8.45
C GLU A 317 2.27 -9.10 -7.50
N PHE A 318 2.65 -9.96 -6.55
CA PHE A 318 3.80 -9.82 -5.68
C PHE A 318 4.82 -10.88 -6.06
N PHE A 319 5.91 -10.44 -6.69
CA PHE A 319 6.88 -11.33 -7.31
C PHE A 319 8.31 -11.10 -6.79
N ASN A 320 8.99 -12.14 -6.31
CA ASN A 320 10.40 -12.08 -5.91
C ASN A 320 10.75 -10.96 -4.92
N ASN A 321 9.82 -10.61 -4.02
CA ASN A 321 10.13 -9.65 -2.98
C ASN A 321 10.88 -10.34 -1.83
N LEU A 322 11.79 -9.60 -1.20
CA LEU A 322 12.68 -10.12 -0.16
C LEU A 322 12.56 -9.29 1.11
N THR A 323 12.43 -9.99 2.23
CA THR A 323 12.68 -9.45 3.56
C THR A 323 13.97 -10.07 4.12
N ASP A 324 15.05 -9.32 4.35
CA ASP A 324 16.31 -9.89 4.88
C ASP A 324 16.14 -10.51 6.28
N SER A 325 15.50 -9.75 7.18
CA SER A 325 15.31 -10.05 8.60
C SER A 325 16.58 -10.56 9.30
N SER A 326 17.48 -9.62 9.59
CA SER A 326 18.73 -9.89 10.33
C SER A 326 18.55 -9.92 11.85
N ILE A 327 17.33 -9.67 12.36
CA ILE A 327 17.01 -9.64 13.78
C ILE A 327 15.82 -10.58 14.02
N ASP A 328 16.02 -11.55 14.91
CA ASP A 328 15.00 -12.51 15.34
C ASP A 328 13.97 -11.81 16.25
N THR A 329 13.02 -11.12 15.64
CA THR A 329 11.82 -10.63 16.32
C THR A 329 10.59 -11.32 15.74
N ASP A 330 9.60 -11.55 16.60
CA ASP A 330 8.26 -12.04 16.24
C ASP A 330 7.54 -11.15 15.19
N GLU A 331 8.09 -9.97 14.91
CA GLU A 331 7.57 -8.91 14.02
C GLU A 331 8.20 -8.95 12.62
N SER A 332 9.18 -9.83 12.40
CA SER A 332 9.93 -9.92 11.15
C SER A 332 9.35 -10.99 10.22
N GLY A 333 9.10 -10.62 8.96
CA GLY A 333 8.50 -11.53 7.98
C GLY A 333 7.66 -10.84 6.91
N GLY A 334 6.80 -11.62 6.23
CA GLY A 334 5.99 -11.13 5.12
C GLY A 334 6.87 -10.80 3.91
N GLY A 335 7.52 -11.81 3.32
CA GLY A 335 8.45 -11.61 2.20
C GLY A 335 7.84 -10.79 1.06
N ALA A 336 6.53 -10.85 0.86
CA ALA A 336 5.79 -9.85 0.09
C ALA A 336 5.10 -8.80 0.98
N LEU A 337 4.18 -9.24 1.83
CA LEU A 337 3.24 -8.38 2.54
C LEU A 337 3.24 -8.70 4.03
N ILE A 338 3.34 -7.65 4.85
CA ILE A 338 3.03 -7.70 6.28
C ILE A 338 1.79 -6.85 6.59
N ALA A 339 0.87 -7.42 7.37
CA ALA A 339 -0.25 -6.70 7.96
C ALA A 339 -0.28 -6.87 9.48
N ALA A 340 -0.25 -5.78 10.23
CA ALA A 340 -0.15 -5.83 11.68
C ALA A 340 -1.17 -4.92 12.38
N ALA A 341 -2.03 -5.50 13.24
CA ALA A 341 -2.97 -4.77 14.08
C ALA A 341 -2.53 -4.83 15.53
N LEU A 342 -2.02 -3.72 16.05
CA LEU A 342 -1.37 -3.64 17.35
C LEU A 342 -2.15 -2.73 18.31
N TYR A 343 -2.23 -3.13 19.58
CA TYR A 343 -2.69 -2.31 20.70
C TYR A 343 -4.10 -1.71 20.52
N GLY A 344 -5.05 -2.53 20.08
CA GLY A 344 -6.46 -2.13 19.90
C GLY A 344 -6.82 -1.67 18.49
N ALA A 345 -5.89 -1.72 17.54
CA ALA A 345 -6.18 -1.45 16.13
C ALA A 345 -7.07 -2.53 15.51
N SER A 346 -7.86 -2.15 14.52
CA SER A 346 -8.78 -3.01 13.78
C SER A 346 -8.52 -2.88 12.29
N LEU A 347 -8.06 -3.96 11.66
CA LEU A 347 -7.76 -3.98 10.23
C LEU A 347 -8.69 -4.93 9.47
N THR A 348 -9.09 -4.51 8.28
CA THR A 348 -9.79 -5.33 7.29
C THR A 348 -8.88 -5.55 6.09
N LEU A 349 -8.66 -6.81 5.73
CA LEU A 349 -7.91 -7.20 4.54
C LEU A 349 -8.85 -7.88 3.56
N ALA A 350 -8.96 -7.34 2.35
CA ALA A 350 -9.68 -7.96 1.25
C ALA A 350 -8.73 -8.16 0.07
N ILE A 351 -8.23 -9.38 -0.11
CA ILE A 351 -7.25 -9.70 -1.16
C ILE A 351 -7.88 -10.71 -2.11
N GLY A 352 -8.06 -10.28 -3.35
CA GLY A 352 -8.75 -11.01 -4.40
C GLY A 352 -7.90 -11.14 -5.67
N ASP A 353 -8.08 -12.22 -6.44
CA ASP A 353 -7.63 -12.30 -7.84
C ASP A 353 -6.14 -11.93 -8.04
N SER A 354 -5.29 -12.34 -7.11
CA SER A 354 -3.89 -11.87 -7.00
C SER A 354 -2.93 -13.04 -6.78
N ALA A 355 -1.64 -12.81 -7.03
CA ALA A 355 -0.62 -13.84 -6.90
C ALA A 355 0.58 -13.38 -6.06
N PHE A 356 1.12 -14.30 -5.27
CA PHE A 356 2.30 -14.16 -4.43
C PHE A 356 3.28 -15.26 -4.83
N ASN A 357 4.29 -14.90 -5.62
CA ASN A 357 5.19 -15.85 -6.27
C ASN A 357 6.65 -15.56 -5.92
N GLY A 358 7.39 -16.57 -5.48
CA GLY A 358 8.84 -16.47 -5.28
C GLY A 358 9.28 -15.50 -4.19
N ASN A 359 8.37 -15.07 -3.29
CA ASN A 359 8.70 -14.12 -2.24
C ASN A 359 9.39 -14.82 -1.07
N GLN A 360 10.34 -14.14 -0.45
CA GLN A 360 11.29 -14.77 0.46
C GLN A 360 11.45 -13.96 1.74
N VAL A 361 11.52 -14.68 2.85
CA VAL A 361 12.10 -14.17 4.10
C VAL A 361 13.48 -14.79 4.25
N GLY A 362 14.47 -13.94 4.45
CA GLY A 362 15.86 -14.27 4.71
C GLY A 362 16.03 -14.95 6.06
N THR A 363 16.92 -14.46 6.92
CA THR A 363 17.50 -15.31 7.98
C THR A 363 16.51 -15.72 9.07
N TYR A 364 15.69 -14.77 9.56
CA TYR A 364 14.71 -15.02 10.62
C TYR A 364 13.32 -14.57 10.17
N GLY A 365 12.24 -15.24 10.57
CA GLY A 365 10.89 -14.74 10.34
C GLY A 365 10.03 -15.58 9.39
N SER A 366 8.76 -15.17 9.31
CA SER A 366 7.65 -16.03 8.89
C SER A 366 6.84 -15.39 7.75
N GLY A 367 6.02 -16.19 7.05
CA GLY A 367 5.16 -15.69 5.98
C GLY A 367 5.96 -15.27 4.75
N GLY A 368 6.48 -16.22 3.97
CA GLY A 368 7.22 -15.90 2.73
C GLY A 368 6.40 -15.06 1.76
N GLY A 369 5.12 -15.41 1.57
CA GLY A 369 4.14 -14.55 0.90
C GLY A 369 3.61 -13.47 1.86
N ILE A 370 2.62 -13.84 2.67
CA ILE A 370 1.94 -12.92 3.60
C ILE A 370 2.22 -13.31 5.06
N LEU A 371 2.50 -12.29 5.87
CA LEU A 371 2.40 -12.36 7.33
C LEU A 371 1.27 -11.45 7.80
N ALA A 372 0.29 -12.00 8.54
CA ALA A 372 -0.70 -11.19 9.24
C ALA A 372 -0.68 -11.47 10.75
N TRP A 373 -0.59 -10.41 11.54
CA TRP A 373 -0.36 -10.51 12.97
C TRP A 373 -1.17 -9.51 13.80
N ALA A 374 -1.86 -10.01 14.82
CA ALA A 374 -2.62 -9.19 15.76
C ALA A 374 -2.09 -9.31 17.19
N VAL A 375 -1.83 -8.16 17.84
CA VAL A 375 -1.45 -8.05 19.26
C VAL A 375 -2.42 -7.11 19.96
N GLU A 376 -3.28 -7.65 20.83
CA GLU A 376 -4.40 -6.89 21.41
C GLU A 376 -5.24 -6.13 20.36
N GLY A 377 -5.22 -6.59 19.10
CA GLY A 377 -5.88 -5.98 17.96
C GLY A 377 -6.76 -6.99 17.23
N THR A 378 -7.44 -6.52 16.20
CA THR A 378 -8.30 -7.36 15.37
C THR A 378 -7.87 -7.27 13.90
N ILE A 379 -7.81 -8.42 13.24
CA ILE A 379 -7.71 -8.49 11.79
C ILE A 379 -8.84 -9.38 11.27
N ASN A 380 -9.61 -8.83 10.33
CA ASN A 380 -10.61 -9.55 9.55
C ASN A 380 -10.10 -9.68 8.12
N ALA A 381 -9.72 -10.89 7.70
CA ALA A 381 -9.12 -11.13 6.39
C ALA A 381 -10.00 -12.02 5.52
N THR A 382 -10.25 -11.57 4.29
CA THR A 382 -10.89 -12.33 3.21
C THR A 382 -9.88 -12.49 2.08
N LEU A 383 -9.48 -13.74 1.83
CA LEU A 383 -8.50 -14.12 0.81
C LEU A 383 -9.19 -15.00 -0.24
N GLU A 384 -9.38 -14.47 -1.44
CA GLU A 384 -10.12 -15.17 -2.49
C GLU A 384 -9.38 -15.22 -3.83
N ARG A 385 -9.43 -16.37 -4.51
CA ARG A 385 -8.87 -16.52 -5.87
C ARG A 385 -7.39 -16.12 -5.92
N LEU A 386 -6.60 -16.68 -5.01
CA LEU A 386 -5.19 -16.37 -4.85
C LEU A 386 -4.28 -17.54 -5.23
N GLY A 387 -3.11 -17.21 -5.75
CA GLY A 387 -2.00 -18.15 -5.92
C GLY A 387 -0.84 -17.79 -4.99
N PHE A 388 -0.36 -18.76 -4.21
CA PHE A 388 0.88 -18.68 -3.44
C PHE A 388 1.83 -19.74 -3.96
N ALA A 389 2.82 -19.34 -4.76
CA ALA A 389 3.77 -20.27 -5.35
C ALA A 389 5.21 -19.97 -4.96
N GLU A 390 5.97 -21.02 -4.62
CA GLU A 390 7.43 -20.93 -4.45
C GLU A 390 7.89 -19.88 -3.42
N ASN A 391 7.02 -19.52 -2.47
CA ASN A 391 7.40 -18.59 -1.41
C ASN A 391 8.16 -19.34 -0.32
N THR A 392 9.16 -18.67 0.26
CA THR A 392 10.06 -19.29 1.25
C THR A 392 10.15 -18.47 2.52
N ALA A 393 10.18 -19.15 3.67
CA ALA A 393 10.44 -18.53 4.96
C ALA A 393 11.33 -19.43 5.82
N ASN A 394 12.36 -18.88 6.45
CA ASN A 394 13.18 -19.68 7.37
C ASN A 394 12.51 -19.90 8.75
N GLY A 395 11.42 -19.19 9.05
CA GLY A 395 10.54 -19.43 10.19
C GLY A 395 9.31 -20.28 9.83
N ASP A 396 8.12 -19.72 10.03
CA ASP A 396 6.85 -20.41 9.83
C ASP A 396 6.12 -19.95 8.55
N GLY A 397 5.42 -20.85 7.87
CA GLY A 397 4.47 -20.49 6.81
C GLY A 397 5.16 -19.92 5.57
N GLY A 398 5.56 -20.77 4.62
CA GLY A 398 6.20 -20.33 3.39
C GLY A 398 5.27 -19.45 2.55
N GLY A 399 4.01 -19.85 2.38
CA GLY A 399 3.01 -19.05 1.67
C GLY A 399 2.34 -18.01 2.58
N LEU A 400 1.78 -18.47 3.70
CA LEU A 400 0.98 -17.63 4.59
C LEU A 400 1.27 -17.94 6.07
N TYR A 401 1.51 -16.89 6.86
CA TYR A 401 1.62 -16.97 8.31
C TYR A 401 0.59 -16.06 8.98
N LEU A 402 -0.19 -16.65 9.89
CA LEU A 402 -1.25 -15.98 10.63
C LEU A 402 -1.01 -16.13 12.14
N ARG A 403 -0.94 -15.01 12.86
CA ARG A 403 -0.70 -15.02 14.31
C ARG A 403 -1.64 -14.09 15.07
N SER A 404 -2.16 -14.56 16.21
CA SER A 404 -2.84 -13.72 17.20
C SER A 404 -2.23 -13.94 18.59
N SER A 405 -1.86 -12.89 19.30
CA SER A 405 -1.22 -12.99 20.62
C SER A 405 -1.58 -11.86 21.60
N ALA A 406 -1.42 -12.12 22.90
CA ALA A 406 -1.39 -11.08 23.94
C ALA A 406 -0.09 -10.27 23.87
N TYR A 407 -0.09 -9.06 24.44
CA TYR A 407 1.12 -8.27 24.63
C TYR A 407 2.04 -8.89 25.69
N THR A 408 3.31 -9.11 25.37
CA THR A 408 4.32 -9.55 26.35
C THR A 408 5.26 -8.39 26.68
N ASN A 409 5.01 -7.67 27.76
CA ASN A 409 6.08 -6.92 28.41
C ASN A 409 6.86 -7.89 29.30
N SER A 410 8.20 -7.84 29.26
CA SER A 410 9.15 -8.83 29.79
C SER A 410 9.16 -9.01 31.33
N SER A 411 8.08 -8.66 32.02
CA SER A 411 7.97 -8.70 33.48
C SER A 411 6.65 -9.27 34.02
N GLN A 412 5.67 -9.62 33.17
CA GLN A 412 4.41 -10.21 33.63
C GLN A 412 4.28 -11.69 33.21
N THR A 413 4.08 -12.55 34.20
CA THR A 413 3.87 -14.00 34.04
C THR A 413 2.41 -14.38 33.84
N ASP A 414 1.51 -13.41 33.64
CA ASP A 414 0.09 -13.64 33.38
C ASP A 414 -0.17 -13.42 31.88
N LEU A 415 -0.31 -14.54 31.15
CA LEU A 415 -0.30 -14.64 29.68
C LEU A 415 -1.72 -14.82 29.12
N SER A 416 -2.70 -14.12 29.68
CA SER A 416 -4.07 -14.17 29.21
C SER A 416 -4.43 -12.89 28.43
N CYS A 417 -5.00 -13.03 27.23
CA CYS A 417 -5.69 -11.94 26.51
C CYS A 417 -6.96 -11.42 27.25
N ASN A 418 -7.10 -11.70 28.55
CA ASN A 418 -8.25 -11.42 29.43
C ASN A 418 -7.84 -10.65 30.72
N ASN A 419 -6.75 -9.88 30.72
CA ASN A 419 -6.42 -9.09 31.91
C ASN A 419 -7.37 -7.88 32.02
N ALA A 420 -8.35 -7.98 32.91
CA ALA A 420 -9.50 -7.09 33.08
C ALA A 420 -9.19 -5.67 33.62
N GLY A 421 -8.17 -5.00 33.08
CA GLY A 421 -7.70 -3.69 33.55
C GLY A 421 -7.36 -2.67 32.47
N THR A 422 -7.27 -3.05 31.19
CA THR A 422 -7.12 -2.11 30.06
C THR A 422 -8.40 -2.09 29.21
N PRO A 423 -8.77 -0.97 28.58
CA PRO A 423 -9.88 -0.92 27.63
C PRO A 423 -9.60 -1.68 26.31
N SER A 424 -8.40 -2.24 26.10
CA SER A 424 -8.00 -2.99 24.90
C SER A 424 -8.37 -4.47 25.04
N GLY A 425 -9.26 -4.95 24.16
CA GLY A 425 -9.81 -6.31 24.18
C GLY A 425 -8.81 -7.42 23.81
N SER A 426 -9.29 -8.66 23.87
CA SER A 426 -8.55 -9.86 23.45
C SER A 426 -8.18 -9.78 21.96
N ALA A 427 -6.97 -10.20 21.59
CA ALA A 427 -6.58 -10.23 20.17
C ALA A 427 -7.40 -11.29 19.43
N SER A 428 -7.89 -10.93 18.24
CA SER A 428 -8.68 -11.84 17.41
C SER A 428 -8.30 -11.76 15.94
N LEU A 429 -8.28 -12.92 15.30
CA LEU A 429 -7.98 -13.05 13.88
C LEU A 429 -9.05 -13.93 13.25
N GLN A 430 -9.84 -13.35 12.33
CA GLN A 430 -10.86 -14.07 11.58
C GLN A 430 -10.46 -14.11 10.11
N VAL A 431 -10.30 -15.32 9.57
CA VAL A 431 -9.80 -15.50 8.21
C VAL A 431 -10.71 -16.42 7.39
N SER A 432 -11.16 -15.93 6.25
CA SER A 432 -11.82 -16.73 5.22
C SER A 432 -10.90 -16.88 4.02
N ILE A 433 -10.63 -18.11 3.61
CA ILE A 433 -9.75 -18.46 2.49
C ILE A 433 -10.55 -19.29 1.49
N GLY A 434 -10.79 -18.73 0.30
CA GLY A 434 -11.70 -19.28 -0.70
C GLY A 434 -11.08 -19.38 -2.08
N ASN A 435 -11.05 -20.57 -2.69
CA ASN A 435 -10.50 -20.78 -4.04
C ASN A 435 -9.02 -20.35 -4.13
N VAL A 436 -8.19 -20.85 -3.22
CA VAL A 436 -6.77 -20.48 -3.13
C VAL A 436 -5.88 -21.68 -3.37
N THR A 437 -4.77 -21.48 -4.07
CA THR A 437 -3.74 -22.49 -4.27
C THR A 437 -2.46 -22.11 -3.54
N PHE A 438 -1.94 -23.01 -2.71
CA PHE A 438 -0.61 -22.98 -2.11
C PHE A 438 0.24 -24.08 -2.75
N SER A 439 1.18 -23.73 -3.61
CA SER A 439 2.01 -24.68 -4.34
C SER A 439 3.49 -24.47 -4.09
N SER A 440 4.22 -25.53 -3.74
CA SER A 440 5.68 -25.50 -3.67
C SER A 440 6.26 -24.43 -2.73
N ASN A 441 5.51 -24.02 -1.72
CA ASN A 441 6.02 -23.12 -0.68
C ASN A 441 6.86 -23.91 0.32
N ALA A 442 7.88 -23.28 0.87
CA ALA A 442 8.80 -23.92 1.80
C ALA A 442 8.97 -23.10 3.07
N ALA A 443 8.96 -23.77 4.22
CA ALA A 443 9.38 -23.16 5.47
C ALA A 443 10.08 -24.15 6.40
N SER A 444 10.74 -23.63 7.44
CA SER A 444 11.19 -24.50 8.54
C SER A 444 9.98 -25.19 9.18
N ASN A 445 8.89 -24.46 9.31
CA ASN A 445 7.70 -24.89 10.01
C ASN A 445 6.41 -24.58 9.26
N GLY A 446 5.71 -25.61 8.83
CA GLY A 446 4.47 -25.47 8.07
C GLY A 446 4.69 -24.82 6.71
N GLY A 447 4.86 -25.64 5.67
CA GLY A 447 5.36 -25.19 4.37
C GLY A 447 4.42 -24.25 3.64
N GLY A 448 3.16 -24.64 3.49
CA GLY A 448 2.14 -23.83 2.82
C GLY A 448 1.62 -22.73 3.72
N VAL A 449 0.93 -23.13 4.78
CA VAL A 449 0.25 -22.21 5.70
C VAL A 449 0.56 -22.58 7.15
N THR A 450 0.84 -21.57 7.97
CA THR A 450 0.91 -21.74 9.43
C THR A 450 -0.02 -20.75 10.13
N LEU A 451 -0.82 -21.27 11.06
CA LEU A 451 -1.72 -20.48 11.90
C LEU A 451 -1.42 -20.73 13.38
N VAL A 452 -1.27 -19.66 14.16
CA VAL A 452 -0.85 -19.71 15.57
C VAL A 452 -1.69 -18.76 16.42
N ASN A 453 -2.25 -19.24 17.53
CA ASN A 453 -2.82 -18.37 18.56
C ASN A 453 -2.24 -18.59 19.97
N GLY A 454 -2.00 -17.47 20.65
CA GLY A 454 -1.62 -17.43 22.06
C GLY A 454 -2.79 -17.71 23.00
N PRO A 455 -2.51 -17.96 24.30
CA PRO A 455 -3.55 -18.25 25.29
C PRO A 455 -4.55 -17.10 25.40
N ASP A 456 -5.84 -17.44 25.47
CA ASP A 456 -7.01 -16.54 25.49
C ASP A 456 -7.21 -15.64 24.26
N CYS A 457 -6.42 -15.81 23.20
CA CYS A 457 -6.65 -15.15 21.91
C CYS A 457 -7.34 -16.12 20.93
N SER A 458 -8.14 -15.59 19.99
CA SER A 458 -8.87 -16.43 19.02
C SER A 458 -8.30 -16.31 17.61
N LEU A 459 -8.22 -17.46 16.94
CA LEU A 459 -7.90 -17.54 15.51
C LEU A 459 -8.87 -18.50 14.84
N ASP A 460 -9.93 -17.96 14.27
CA ASP A 460 -10.91 -18.73 13.51
C ASP A 460 -10.57 -18.65 12.01
N ALA A 461 -10.38 -19.81 11.39
CA ALA A 461 -10.02 -19.91 9.98
C ALA A 461 -10.90 -20.92 9.24
N THR A 462 -11.40 -20.52 8.07
CA THR A 462 -12.14 -21.40 7.16
C THR A 462 -11.45 -21.44 5.80
N PHE A 463 -11.06 -22.64 5.39
CA PHE A 463 -10.49 -22.97 4.10
C PHE A 463 -11.58 -23.65 3.27
N ALA A 464 -11.98 -23.04 2.17
CA ALA A 464 -12.98 -23.57 1.25
C ALA A 464 -12.42 -23.58 -0.18
N ASN A 465 -12.46 -24.73 -0.84
CA ASN A 465 -11.91 -24.89 -2.20
C ASN A 465 -10.42 -24.55 -2.26
N VAL A 466 -9.64 -25.01 -1.28
CA VAL A 466 -8.20 -24.74 -1.21
C VAL A 466 -7.42 -25.92 -1.74
N THR A 467 -6.37 -25.66 -2.51
CA THR A 467 -5.38 -26.66 -2.93
C THR A 467 -4.04 -26.36 -2.29
N ALA A 468 -3.55 -27.20 -1.39
CA ALA A 468 -2.18 -27.15 -0.87
C ALA A 468 -1.39 -28.35 -1.40
N VAL A 469 -0.45 -28.09 -2.33
CA VAL A 469 0.29 -29.13 -3.04
C VAL A 469 1.80 -28.89 -3.03
N GLY A 470 2.56 -29.95 -2.78
CA GLY A 470 4.02 -29.90 -2.93
C GLY A 470 4.73 -28.97 -1.95
N ASN A 471 4.08 -28.55 -0.86
CA ASN A 471 4.67 -27.65 0.12
C ASN A 471 5.56 -28.42 1.10
N VAL A 472 6.60 -27.77 1.60
CA VAL A 472 7.67 -28.41 2.39
C VAL A 472 7.84 -27.73 3.74
N SER A 473 7.72 -28.50 4.82
CA SER A 473 8.14 -28.14 6.17
C SER A 473 9.42 -28.91 6.51
N SER A 474 10.55 -28.23 6.69
CA SER A 474 11.84 -28.92 6.85
C SER A 474 12.18 -29.34 8.28
N ALA A 475 11.55 -28.74 9.29
CA ALA A 475 11.89 -28.95 10.70
C ALA A 475 10.72 -29.48 11.56
N SER A 476 9.47 -29.20 11.20
CA SER A 476 8.29 -29.63 11.99
C SER A 476 7.13 -30.13 11.12
N GLU A 477 5.98 -30.36 11.75
CA GLU A 477 4.75 -30.83 11.11
C GLU A 477 4.08 -29.84 10.14
N GLY A 478 3.11 -30.35 9.37
CA GLY A 478 2.16 -29.52 8.61
C GLY A 478 2.71 -28.94 7.31
N GLY A 479 3.36 -29.75 6.48
CA GLY A 479 3.86 -29.36 5.16
C GLY A 479 2.84 -28.54 4.35
N GLY A 480 1.58 -29.00 4.28
CA GLY A 480 0.47 -28.24 3.69
C GLY A 480 -0.04 -27.15 4.63
N ILE A 481 -0.68 -27.55 5.71
CA ILE A 481 -1.22 -26.65 6.75
C ILE A 481 -0.67 -27.06 8.11
N ARG A 482 -0.19 -26.08 8.88
CA ARG A 482 0.16 -26.22 10.30
C ARG A 482 -0.76 -25.36 11.16
N TYR A 483 -1.37 -25.97 12.17
CA TYR A 483 -2.25 -25.26 13.10
C TYR A 483 -1.83 -25.50 14.55
N LEU A 484 -1.40 -24.42 15.20
CA LEU A 484 -1.00 -24.44 16.60
C LEU A 484 -1.99 -23.61 17.41
N SER A 485 -2.74 -24.27 18.29
CA SER A 485 -3.77 -23.57 19.04
C SER A 485 -3.91 -23.93 20.50
N THR A 486 -3.75 -22.92 21.35
CA THR A 486 -3.74 -23.08 22.81
C THR A 486 -5.12 -22.91 23.44
N THR A 487 -6.09 -22.34 22.72
CA THR A 487 -7.48 -22.13 23.15
C THR A 487 -8.48 -22.64 22.13
N PRO A 488 -9.73 -22.95 22.52
CA PRO A 488 -10.77 -23.33 21.58
C PRO A 488 -10.95 -22.26 20.48
N SER A 489 -10.57 -22.62 19.26
CA SER A 489 -10.67 -21.85 18.02
C SER A 489 -11.04 -22.82 16.91
N ASN A 490 -11.71 -22.33 15.86
CA ASN A 490 -12.24 -23.18 14.81
C ASN A 490 -11.34 -23.16 13.59
N LEU A 491 -10.84 -24.34 13.20
CA LEU A 491 -10.27 -24.57 11.88
C LEU A 491 -11.20 -25.47 11.08
N ASN A 492 -11.74 -24.96 9.98
CA ASN A 492 -12.57 -25.73 9.05
C ASN A 492 -11.87 -25.82 7.69
N VAL A 493 -11.64 -27.04 7.21
CA VAL A 493 -11.09 -27.32 5.87
C VAL A 493 -12.15 -28.07 5.07
N ILE A 494 -12.67 -27.43 4.02
CA ILE A 494 -13.86 -27.86 3.30
C ILE A 494 -13.57 -27.92 1.82
N ASN A 495 -13.96 -29.02 1.16
CA ASN A 495 -13.85 -29.16 -0.30
C ASN A 495 -12.43 -28.84 -0.82
N SER A 496 -11.41 -29.33 -0.12
CA SER A 496 -10.02 -28.92 -0.33
C SER A 496 -9.13 -30.11 -0.67
N ILE A 497 -7.97 -29.84 -1.25
CA ILE A 497 -6.97 -30.84 -1.62
C ILE A 497 -5.68 -30.55 -0.86
N LEU A 498 -5.22 -31.50 -0.05
CA LEU A 498 -3.92 -31.46 0.63
C LEU A 498 -3.11 -32.67 0.12
N TRP A 499 -2.17 -32.42 -0.79
CA TRP A 499 -1.55 -33.49 -1.55
C TRP A 499 -0.05 -33.32 -1.72
N ASN A 500 0.72 -34.41 -1.64
CA ASN A 500 2.17 -34.41 -1.91
C ASN A 500 2.96 -33.36 -1.12
N ASN A 501 2.46 -32.96 0.05
CA ASN A 501 3.21 -32.09 0.96
C ASN A 501 4.23 -32.94 1.74
N THR A 502 5.33 -32.33 2.20
CA THR A 502 6.40 -33.01 2.94
C THR A 502 6.64 -32.35 4.30
N ALA A 503 6.77 -33.15 5.35
CA ALA A 503 7.10 -32.71 6.71
C ALA A 503 7.74 -33.83 7.53
N SER A 504 8.32 -33.50 8.70
CA SER A 504 8.85 -34.51 9.64
C SER A 504 7.74 -35.29 10.37
N GLY A 505 6.53 -34.74 10.45
CA GLY A 505 5.31 -35.38 10.94
C GLY A 505 4.07 -34.74 10.31
N GLU A 506 2.96 -35.47 10.19
CA GLU A 506 1.68 -34.96 9.69
C GLU A 506 1.80 -34.02 8.46
N PRO A 507 2.28 -34.52 7.31
CA PRO A 507 2.68 -33.68 6.18
C PRO A 507 1.56 -32.86 5.55
N GLN A 508 0.32 -33.36 5.57
CA GLN A 508 -0.80 -32.65 4.95
C GLN A 508 -1.38 -31.58 5.88
N LEU A 509 -1.71 -31.97 7.10
CA LEU A 509 -2.28 -31.11 8.13
C LEU A 509 -1.68 -31.50 9.48
N GLY A 510 -0.80 -30.65 9.99
CA GLY A 510 -0.12 -30.81 11.28
C GLY A 510 -0.80 -29.98 12.36
N THR A 511 -1.06 -30.57 13.52
CA THR A 511 -1.78 -29.89 14.60
C THR A 511 -1.13 -30.08 15.97
N ALA A 512 -1.18 -29.02 16.78
CA ALA A 512 -0.86 -29.12 18.20
C ALA A 512 -1.77 -28.24 19.05
N GLY A 513 -2.16 -28.76 20.22
CA GLY A 513 -2.89 -28.02 21.24
C GLY A 513 -4.30 -28.55 21.52
N SER A 514 -5.24 -27.66 21.87
CA SER A 514 -6.54 -28.03 22.46
C SER A 514 -7.71 -28.07 21.47
N THR A 515 -7.48 -27.72 20.21
CA THR A 515 -8.50 -27.68 19.17
C THR A 515 -8.39 -28.84 18.20
N THR A 516 -9.55 -29.32 17.75
CA THR A 516 -9.70 -30.40 16.78
C THR A 516 -10.22 -29.80 15.48
N PRO A 517 -9.42 -29.73 14.40
CA PRO A 517 -9.90 -29.22 13.13
C PRO A 517 -11.01 -30.07 12.53
N ASN A 518 -11.90 -29.46 11.76
CA ASN A 518 -12.91 -30.17 10.98
C ASN A 518 -12.47 -30.23 9.52
N VAL A 519 -12.25 -31.43 8.99
CA VAL A 519 -11.88 -31.65 7.59
C VAL A 519 -13.03 -32.38 6.90
N THR A 520 -13.62 -31.77 5.88
CA THR A 520 -14.82 -32.32 5.24
C THR A 520 -14.81 -32.21 3.73
N ARG A 521 -15.25 -33.28 3.04
CA ARG A 521 -15.33 -33.34 1.57
C ARG A 521 -14.00 -33.05 0.88
N SER A 522 -12.90 -33.53 1.44
CA SER A 522 -11.54 -33.15 1.00
C SER A 522 -10.76 -34.36 0.50
N VAL A 523 -9.78 -34.10 -0.37
CA VAL A 523 -8.78 -35.08 -0.81
C VAL A 523 -7.52 -34.86 0.02
N VAL A 524 -7.06 -35.89 0.73
CA VAL A 524 -5.89 -35.82 1.62
C VAL A 524 -5.04 -37.06 1.39
N ASP A 525 -3.77 -36.87 1.01
CA ASP A 525 -2.83 -37.92 0.59
C ASP A 525 -2.77 -39.12 1.55
N ASP A 526 -2.56 -38.84 2.84
CA ASP A 526 -2.47 -39.86 3.89
C ASP A 526 -3.82 -40.18 4.57
N GLY A 527 -4.94 -39.73 3.98
CA GLY A 527 -6.28 -39.86 4.54
C GLY A 527 -6.58 -38.87 5.67
N CYS A 528 -7.43 -39.26 6.61
CA CYS A 528 -7.85 -38.35 7.69
C CYS A 528 -6.68 -37.98 8.62
N PRO A 529 -6.38 -36.68 8.85
CA PRO A 529 -5.37 -36.25 9.81
C PRO A 529 -5.68 -36.72 11.24
N SER A 530 -4.65 -37.04 12.02
CA SER A 530 -4.79 -37.85 13.24
C SER A 530 -5.60 -37.17 14.37
N LEU A 531 -5.55 -35.84 14.43
CA LEU A 531 -6.24 -35.01 15.43
C LEU A 531 -7.40 -34.20 14.81
N ALA A 532 -7.92 -34.63 13.65
CA ALA A 532 -9.01 -33.96 12.97
C ALA A 532 -10.33 -34.76 13.03
N ASN A 533 -11.45 -34.03 13.07
CA ASN A 533 -12.76 -34.58 12.80
C ASN A 533 -12.97 -34.65 11.29
N CYS A 534 -12.99 -35.86 10.74
CA CYS A 534 -13.10 -36.07 9.30
C CYS A 534 -14.48 -36.56 8.86
N SER A 535 -14.96 -36.05 7.73
CA SER A 535 -16.09 -36.65 7.00
C SER A 535 -15.91 -36.54 5.50
N LEU A 536 -16.23 -37.61 4.76
CA LEU A 536 -16.09 -37.64 3.29
C LEU A 536 -14.67 -37.29 2.83
N ILE A 537 -13.66 -38.02 3.36
CA ILE A 537 -12.26 -37.87 2.95
C ILE A 537 -11.93 -38.93 1.90
N ASP A 538 -11.32 -38.48 0.80
CA ASP A 538 -10.74 -39.31 -0.23
C ASP A 538 -9.20 -39.26 -0.12
N ALA A 539 -8.55 -40.38 -0.38
CA ALA A 539 -7.08 -40.51 -0.41
C ALA A 539 -6.59 -40.99 -1.78
N SER A 540 -7.47 -41.01 -2.79
CA SER A 540 -7.09 -41.28 -4.16
C SER A 540 -6.39 -40.07 -4.79
N ASP A 541 -5.45 -40.35 -5.69
CA ASP A 541 -4.69 -39.33 -6.40
C ASP A 541 -5.64 -38.39 -7.18
N PRO A 542 -5.63 -37.08 -6.86
CA PRO A 542 -6.49 -36.11 -7.52
C PRO A 542 -6.08 -35.78 -8.95
N MET A 543 -4.94 -36.30 -9.46
CA MET A 543 -4.42 -36.05 -10.81
C MET A 543 -4.21 -34.56 -11.12
N LEU A 544 -3.59 -33.84 -10.17
CA LEU A 544 -3.34 -32.39 -10.22
C LEU A 544 -2.23 -31.95 -11.19
#